data_AF-A0A379S140-F1
#
_entry.id   AF-A0A379S140-F1
#
_cell.length_a   1.000
_cell.length_b   1.000
_cell.length_c   1.000
_cell.angle_alpha   90.00
_cell.angle_beta   90.00
_cell.angle_gamma   90.00
#
_symmetry.space_group_name_H-M   'P 1'
#
loop_
_entity.id
_entity.type
_entity.pdbx_description
1 polymer ?
#
loop_
_entity_poly.entity_id
_entity_poly.type
_entity_poly.pdbx_seq_one_letter_code
_entity_poly.pdbx_strand_id
1 'polypeptide(L)' 'MHTVSSAASSLTGKHPMPVSAPAQERFLRLPEVIHQCGLSRSTLYDLIARNAFPAQVSLGG' A
#
# COMPACT_ATOMS: atom_id res chain seq x y z
N MET A 1 -53.77 -6.08 -9.34
CA MET A 1 -52.75 -5.08 -9.71
C MET A 1 -51.79 -4.91 -8.55
N HIS A 2 -50.70 -5.67 -8.47
CA HIS A 2 -49.64 -5.39 -7.49
C HIS A 2 -48.29 -5.71 -8.15
N THR A 3 -47.52 -4.65 -8.43
CA THR A 3 -46.13 -4.69 -8.88
C THR A 3 -45.24 -4.66 -7.64
N VAL A 4 -44.33 -5.61 -7.47
CA VAL A 4 -43.12 -5.46 -6.63
C VAL A 4 -42.05 -6.39 -7.22
N SER A 5 -40.93 -5.85 -7.70
CA SER A 5 -39.71 -5.62 -6.91
C SER A 5 -38.87 -6.92 -6.86
N SER A 6 -37.60 -6.99 -7.17
CA SER A 6 -36.57 -6.02 -7.52
C SER A 6 -35.41 -6.85 -8.09
N ALA A 7 -34.74 -6.35 -9.12
CA ALA A 7 -33.49 -6.95 -9.60
C ALA A 7 -32.37 -6.66 -8.58
N ALA A 8 -32.06 -7.64 -7.73
CA ALA A 8 -30.83 -7.62 -6.96
C ALA A 8 -29.69 -8.07 -7.89
N SER A 9 -29.08 -7.11 -8.58
CA SER A 9 -27.80 -7.28 -9.24
C SER A 9 -26.75 -7.57 -8.17
N SER A 10 -26.49 -8.85 -7.92
CA SER A 10 -25.40 -9.32 -7.09
C SER A 10 -24.08 -8.92 -7.74
N LEU A 11 -23.59 -7.73 -7.39
CA LEU A 11 -22.21 -7.32 -7.64
C LEU A 11 -21.32 -8.25 -6.82
N THR A 12 -20.98 -9.40 -7.39
CA THR A 12 -19.85 -10.21 -6.94
C THR A 12 -18.57 -9.47 -7.34
N GLY A 13 -18.33 -8.36 -6.65
CA GLY A 13 -17.03 -7.74 -6.59
C GLY A 13 -16.11 -8.76 -5.94
N LYS A 14 -15.29 -9.39 -6.77
CA LYS A 14 -14.13 -10.20 -6.39
C LYS A 14 -13.23 -9.35 -5.49
N HIS A 15 -13.56 -9.22 -4.22
CA HIS A 15 -12.59 -8.85 -3.21
C HIS A 15 -12.08 -10.17 -2.62
N PRO A 16 -11.06 -10.81 -3.23
CA PRO A 16 -10.43 -11.94 -2.59
C PRO A 16 -9.98 -11.44 -1.21
N MET A 17 -10.33 -12.23 -0.22
CA MET A 17 -9.88 -12.13 1.17
C MET A 17 -8.40 -11.72 1.20
N PRO A 18 -7.93 -10.91 2.18
CA PRO A 18 -6.51 -10.66 2.36
C PRO A 18 -5.86 -11.97 2.80
N VAL A 19 -5.66 -12.86 1.83
CA VAL A 19 -4.70 -13.93 1.89
C VAL A 19 -3.40 -13.23 2.22
N SER A 20 -2.77 -13.69 3.30
CA SER A 20 -1.41 -13.36 3.66
C SER A 20 -0.49 -13.75 2.51
N ALA A 21 -0.48 -12.95 1.44
CA ALA A 21 0.49 -13.05 0.38
C ALA A 21 1.85 -12.86 1.06
N PRO A 22 2.87 -13.69 0.73
CA PRO A 22 4.22 -13.44 1.23
C PRO A 22 4.51 -11.97 0.97
N ALA A 23 4.89 -11.23 2.02
CA ALA A 23 5.02 -9.78 1.99
C ALA A 23 5.88 -9.42 0.78
N GLN A 24 5.22 -9.07 -0.33
CA GLN A 24 5.93 -8.70 -1.54
C GLN A 24 6.64 -7.43 -1.13
N GLU A 25 7.97 -7.46 -1.12
CA GLU A 25 8.79 -6.33 -0.73
C GLU A 25 8.58 -5.25 -1.80
N ARG A 26 7.49 -4.48 -1.64
CA ARG A 26 7.05 -3.44 -2.55
C ARG A 26 7.91 -2.23 -2.27
N PHE A 27 8.87 -1.99 -3.14
CA PHE A 27 9.71 -0.81 -3.06
C PHE A 27 8.89 0.44 -3.31
N LEU A 28 8.88 1.32 -2.32
CA LEU A 28 8.18 2.59 -2.37
C LEU A 28 9.12 3.67 -2.93
N ARG A 29 8.59 4.56 -3.78
CA ARG A 29 9.35 5.71 -4.27
C ARG A 29 9.58 6.69 -3.11
N LEU A 30 10.67 7.46 -3.14
CA LEU A 30 11.00 8.43 -2.09
C LEU A 30 9.84 9.41 -1.75
N PRO A 31 9.09 9.98 -2.72
CA PRO A 31 7.95 10.86 -2.41
C PRO A 31 6.85 10.13 -1.63
N GLU A 32 6.58 8.87 -1.95
CA GLU A 32 5.59 8.08 -1.21
C GLU A 32 6.07 7.78 0.21
N VAL A 33 7.36 7.51 0.41
CA VAL A 33 7.90 7.28 1.76
C VAL A 33 7.75 8.54 2.62
N ILE A 34 8.05 9.71 2.06
CA ILE A 34 7.88 11.00 2.76
C ILE A 34 6.41 11.23 3.12
N HIS A 35 5.47 10.96 2.21
CA HIS A 35 4.04 11.10 2.49
C HIS A 35 3.51 10.08 3.51
N GLN A 36 3.91 8.81 3.39
CA GLN A 36 3.42 7.74 4.28
C GLN A 36 3.98 7.86 5.70
N CYS A 37 5.27 8.14 5.84
CA CYS A 37 5.88 8.33 7.16
C CYS A 37 5.67 9.74 7.71
N GLY A 38 5.35 10.73 6.87
CA GLY A 38 5.28 12.14 7.27
C GLY A 38 6.63 12.71 7.71
N LEU A 39 7.73 12.07 7.31
CA LEU A 39 9.08 12.44 7.71
C LEU A 39 9.81 13.16 6.58
N SER A 40 10.63 14.14 6.95
CA SER A 40 11.51 14.81 6.00
C SER A 40 12.65 13.88 5.56
N ARG A 41 13.18 14.12 4.36
CA ARG A 41 14.30 13.36 3.78
C ARG A 41 15.53 13.29 4.73
N SER A 42 15.84 14.38 5.44
CA SER A 42 16.93 14.41 6.42
C SER A 42 16.70 13.44 7.58
N THR A 43 15.48 13.44 8.14
CA THR A 43 15.08 12.51 9.20
C THR A 43 15.14 11.07 8.72
N LEU A 44 14.72 10.81 7.49
CA LEU A 44 14.78 9.49 6.89
C LEU A 44 16.24 8.98 6.80
N TYR A 45 17.18 9.79 6.32
CA TYR A 45 18.60 9.38 6.29
C TYR A 45 19.19 9.16 7.68
N ASP A 46 18.83 10.00 8.66
CA ASP A 46 19.26 9.81 10.05
C ASP A 46 18.71 8.49 10.65
N LEU A 47 17.46 8.15 10.35
CA LEU A 47 16.87 6.87 10.76
C LEU A 47 17.48 5.67 10.02
N ILE A 48 17.86 5.81 8.74
CA ILE A 48 18.63 4.78 8.02
C ILE A 48 19.97 4.54 8.72
N ALA A 49 20.70 5.61 9.07
CA ALA A 49 22.00 5.49 9.75
C ALA A 49 21.86 4.82 11.13
N ARG A 50 20.71 4.99 11.79
CA ARG A 50 20.38 4.35 13.08
C ARG A 50 19.78 2.95 12.92
N ASN A 51 19.70 2.39 11.71
CA ASN A 51 19.03 1.11 11.39
C ASN A 51 17.54 1.07 11.79
N ALA A 52 16.91 2.24 11.99
CA ALA A 52 15.50 2.39 12.32
C ALA A 52 14.61 2.52 11.06
N PHE A 53 15.22 2.62 9.88
CA PHE A 53 14.52 2.72 8.61
C PHE A 53 15.25 1.91 7.52
N PRO A 54 14.53 1.24 6.59
CA PRO A 54 15.16 0.50 5.50
C PRO A 54 15.99 1.42 4.59
N ALA A 55 17.16 0.93 4.17
CA ALA A 55 18.04 1.67 3.26
C ALA A 55 17.38 1.91 1.89
N GLN A 56 17.75 3.01 1.24
CA GLN A 56 17.30 3.29 -0.11
C GLN A 56 17.81 2.20 -1.07
N VAL A 57 16.89 1.51 -1.73
CA VAL A 57 17.23 0.59 -2.81
C VAL A 57 17.30 1.33 -4.15
N SER A 58 18.39 1.15 -4.88
CA SER A 58 18.47 1.57 -6.27
C SER A 58 17.87 0.46 -7.12
N LEU A 59 16.69 0.70 -7.72
CA LEU A 59 15.98 -0.29 -8.54
C LEU A 59 16.62 -0.56 -9.92
N GLY A 60 17.84 -0.09 -10.13
CA GLY A 60 18.63 -0.36 -11.33
C GLY A 60 18.20 0.42 -12.57
N GLY A 61 19.21 0.80 -13.35
CA GLY A 61 19.20 1.20 -14.75
C GLY A 61 20.52 0.73 -15.34
#